data_AF-A0A7C5KDI9-F1
#
_entry.id   AF-A0A7C5KDI9-F1
#
_cell.length_a   1.000
_cell.length_b   1.000
_cell.length_c   1.000
_cell.angle_alpha   90.00
_cell.angle_beta   90.00
_cell.angle_gamma   90.00
#
_symmetry.space_group_name_H-M   'P 1'
#
loop_
_entity.id
_entity.type
_entity.pdbx_description
1 polymer ?
#
loop_
_entity_poly.entity_id
_entity_poly.type
_entity_poly.pdbx_seq_one_letter_code
_entity_poly.pdbx_strand_id
1 'polypeptide(L)'
;NVLYNLYKVGILKVIFPELTLLERVGAEPQRFHHLNGLDHSFEALRCLERILLLKSPIWQDISEKLTFYLNHIIGGGRKNIQLLKLATLLHDVGKPITMKFDSNKISYLNHDHEGAIIVEKIARRMRLSKSEIKELKHLVKNHMQPIFIPIENPEAHILKFLSKTYPYTVNITLLSLADRLSSRGQKITLSYILERYRLYKKIIKTALYYEPPKRLPLNGKEIMNLLNLEPGPAVGIALKMLKGAMIRGEVKDEEDAKAFLLEKFNNLKIKK
;
A
#
# COMPACT_ATOMS: atom_id res chain seq x y z
N ASN A 1 -22.55 2.42 -11.71
CA ASN A 1 -21.64 2.03 -10.61
C ASN A 1 -22.49 1.46 -9.48
N VAL A 2 -22.49 0.13 -9.29
CA VAL A 2 -23.39 -0.54 -8.34
C VAL A 2 -23.15 -0.07 -6.91
N LEU A 3 -21.90 0.07 -6.47
CA LEU A 3 -21.58 0.49 -5.10
C LEU A 3 -22.05 1.92 -4.81
N TYR A 4 -21.91 2.83 -5.77
CA TYR A 4 -22.41 4.20 -5.63
C TYR A 4 -23.94 4.24 -5.52
N ASN A 5 -24.64 3.41 -6.30
CA ASN A 5 -26.10 3.28 -6.17
C ASN A 5 -26.50 2.71 -4.81
N LEU A 6 -25.80 1.68 -4.32
CA LEU A 6 -25.99 1.12 -2.98
C LEU A 6 -25.74 2.15 -1.87
N TYR A 7 -24.81 3.09 -2.08
CA TYR A 7 -24.58 4.20 -1.16
C TYR A 7 -25.75 5.19 -1.16
N LYS A 8 -26.23 5.58 -2.34
CA LYS A 8 -27.36 6.51 -2.50
C LYS A 8 -28.64 6.00 -1.83
N VAL A 9 -28.92 4.70 -1.92
CA VAL A 9 -30.10 4.08 -1.26
C VAL A 9 -29.84 3.67 0.20
N GLY A 10 -28.70 4.05 0.78
CA GLY A 10 -28.38 3.86 2.20
C GLY A 10 -27.81 2.49 2.59
N ILE A 11 -27.87 1.47 1.72
CA ILE A 11 -27.35 0.13 2.02
C ILE A 11 -25.86 0.17 2.36
N LEU A 12 -25.06 0.87 1.54
CA LEU A 12 -23.61 0.93 1.79
C LEU A 12 -23.29 1.74 3.06
N LYS A 13 -24.16 2.66 3.49
CA LYS A 13 -24.00 3.41 4.74
C LYS A 13 -24.21 2.52 5.97
N VAL A 14 -25.04 1.49 5.87
CA VAL A 14 -25.22 0.48 6.93
C VAL A 14 -24.01 -0.46 6.99
N ILE A 15 -23.50 -0.89 5.82
CA ILE A 15 -22.35 -1.81 5.76
C ILE A 15 -21.06 -1.09 6.19
N PHE A 16 -20.83 0.12 5.68
CA PHE A 16 -19.64 0.94 5.93
C PHE A 16 -20.05 2.34 6.42
N PRO A 17 -20.54 2.46 7.67
CA PRO A 17 -20.86 3.76 8.26
C PRO A 17 -19.67 4.73 8.23
N GLU A 18 -18.44 4.21 8.27
CA GLU A 18 -17.21 4.99 8.19
C GLU A 18 -17.11 5.84 6.90
N LEU A 19 -17.72 5.38 5.80
CA LEU A 19 -17.74 6.15 4.54
C LEU A 19 -18.55 7.44 4.64
N THR A 20 -19.56 7.51 5.52
CA THR A 20 -20.36 8.74 5.70
C THR A 20 -19.53 9.89 6.25
N LEU A 21 -18.48 9.59 7.03
CA LEU A 21 -17.59 10.60 7.58
C LEU A 21 -16.73 11.26 6.49
N LEU A 22 -16.50 10.58 5.36
CA LEU A 22 -15.75 11.13 4.23
C LEU A 22 -16.50 12.20 3.45
N GLU A 23 -17.84 12.28 3.56
CA GLU A 23 -18.63 13.38 2.95
C GLU A 23 -18.18 14.75 3.50
N ARG A 24 -17.64 14.79 4.72
CA ARG A 24 -17.19 16.02 5.40
C ARG A 24 -15.77 16.44 5.00
N VAL A 25 -15.01 15.57 4.35
CA VAL A 25 -13.61 15.83 3.97
C VAL A 25 -13.59 16.63 2.67
N GLY A 26 -12.97 17.82 2.68
CA GLY A 26 -12.86 18.65 1.48
C GLY A 26 -14.14 19.42 1.09
N ALA A 27 -15.11 19.52 2.01
CA ALA A 27 -16.34 20.32 1.82
C ALA A 27 -16.12 21.84 1.88
N GLU A 28 -14.91 22.30 2.24
CA GLU A 28 -14.52 23.71 2.24
C GLU A 28 -13.77 24.09 0.95
N PRO A 29 -13.83 25.35 0.49
CA PRO A 29 -13.27 25.77 -0.81
C PRO A 29 -11.74 25.65 -0.82
N GLN A 30 -11.20 24.51 -1.27
CA GLN A 30 -9.77 24.32 -1.46
C GLN A 30 -9.39 24.30 -2.93
N ARG A 31 -8.33 25.05 -3.27
CA ARG A 31 -7.78 25.24 -4.62
C ARG A 31 -7.29 23.95 -5.34
N PHE A 32 -7.32 22.78 -4.70
CA PHE A 32 -6.64 21.57 -5.18
C PHE A 32 -7.52 20.31 -5.34
N HIS A 33 -8.77 20.30 -4.85
CA HIS A 33 -9.65 19.12 -4.91
C HIS A 33 -11.05 19.51 -5.37
N HIS A 34 -11.54 18.85 -6.42
CA HIS A 34 -12.86 19.10 -7.02
C HIS A 34 -13.96 18.18 -6.45
N LEU A 35 -13.61 17.26 -5.54
CA LEU A 35 -14.48 16.25 -4.93
C LEU A 35 -14.29 16.25 -3.40
N ASN A 36 -15.36 15.94 -2.67
CA ASN A 36 -15.24 15.57 -1.25
C ASN A 36 -14.53 14.19 -1.13
N GLY A 37 -14.14 13.80 0.09
CA GLY A 37 -13.40 12.56 0.32
C GLY A 37 -14.14 11.29 -0.11
N LEU A 38 -15.47 11.28 -0.04
CA LEU A 38 -16.29 10.14 -0.46
C LEU A 38 -16.30 10.00 -1.98
N ASP A 39 -16.61 11.08 -2.69
CA ASP A 39 -16.64 11.10 -4.15
C ASP A 39 -15.26 10.80 -4.73
N HIS A 40 -14.19 11.29 -4.09
CA HIS A 40 -12.82 10.91 -4.41
C HIS A 40 -12.58 9.40 -4.28
N SER A 41 -13.08 8.76 -3.22
CA SER A 41 -12.92 7.32 -3.00
C SER A 41 -13.64 6.49 -4.09
N PHE A 42 -14.85 6.92 -4.50
CA PHE A 42 -15.56 6.29 -5.61
C PHE A 42 -14.88 6.52 -6.96
N GLU A 43 -14.36 7.73 -7.20
CA GLU A 43 -13.62 8.04 -8.42
C GLU A 43 -12.29 7.26 -8.48
N ALA A 44 -11.59 7.10 -7.36
CA ALA A 44 -10.40 6.26 -7.26
C ALA A 44 -10.74 4.81 -7.64
N LEU A 45 -11.85 4.26 -7.12
CA LEU A 45 -12.30 2.91 -7.49
C LEU A 45 -12.62 2.82 -9.00
N ARG A 46 -13.26 3.83 -9.57
CA ARG A 46 -13.54 3.88 -11.01
C ARG A 46 -12.25 3.95 -11.84
N CYS A 47 -11.27 4.75 -11.42
CA CYS A 47 -9.96 4.81 -12.07
C CYS A 47 -9.24 3.46 -11.96
N LEU A 48 -9.29 2.78 -10.81
CA LEU A 48 -8.75 1.44 -10.64
C LEU A 48 -9.40 0.48 -11.64
N GLU A 49 -10.73 0.43 -11.71
CA GLU A 49 -11.43 -0.48 -12.63
C GLU A 49 -11.04 -0.24 -14.09
N ARG A 50 -10.81 1.03 -14.48
CA ARG A 50 -10.30 1.37 -15.82
C ARG A 50 -8.87 0.88 -16.05
N ILE A 51 -7.99 1.02 -15.06
CA ILE A 51 -6.61 0.48 -15.13
C ILE A 51 -6.66 -1.04 -15.32
N LEU A 52 -7.51 -1.72 -14.55
CA LEU A 52 -7.66 -3.18 -14.55
C LEU A 52 -8.26 -3.75 -15.83
N LEU A 53 -8.81 -2.93 -16.73
CA LEU A 53 -9.15 -3.36 -18.10
C LEU A 53 -7.90 -3.67 -18.93
N LEU A 54 -6.72 -3.17 -18.52
CA LEU A 54 -5.42 -3.41 -19.15
C LEU A 54 -5.37 -3.13 -20.67
N LYS A 55 -6.26 -2.29 -21.17
CA LYS A 55 -6.36 -1.94 -22.60
C LYS A 55 -5.23 -1.02 -23.10
N SER A 56 -4.55 -0.33 -22.18
CA SER A 56 -3.47 0.58 -22.58
C SER A 56 -2.23 -0.24 -22.98
N PRO A 57 -1.57 0.09 -24.12
CA PRO A 57 -0.36 -0.59 -24.56
C PRO A 57 0.76 -0.60 -23.52
N ILE A 58 0.76 0.34 -22.57
CA ILE A 58 1.75 0.40 -21.50
C ILE A 58 1.77 -0.87 -20.65
N TRP A 59 0.66 -1.60 -20.53
CA TRP A 59 0.57 -2.80 -19.70
C TRP A 59 0.85 -4.11 -20.44
N GLN A 60 1.01 -4.06 -21.77
CA GLN A 60 0.95 -5.24 -22.63
C GLN A 60 1.95 -6.34 -22.23
N ASP A 61 3.21 -5.99 -21.97
CA ASP A 61 4.29 -6.91 -21.60
C ASP A 61 4.16 -7.54 -20.20
N ILE A 62 3.26 -7.04 -19.35
CA ILE A 62 3.01 -7.61 -18.01
C ILE A 62 1.56 -8.04 -17.81
N SER A 63 0.71 -7.87 -18.82
CA SER A 63 -0.75 -8.02 -18.72
C SER A 63 -1.17 -9.43 -18.27
N GLU A 64 -0.55 -10.47 -18.83
CA GLU A 64 -0.83 -11.87 -18.48
C GLU A 64 -0.47 -12.17 -17.03
N LYS A 65 0.78 -11.87 -16.62
CA LYS A 65 1.27 -12.13 -15.26
C LYS A 65 0.50 -11.30 -14.23
N LEU A 66 0.14 -10.06 -14.56
CA LEU A 66 -0.69 -9.22 -13.72
C LEU A 66 -2.12 -9.76 -13.59
N THR A 67 -2.71 -10.25 -14.68
CA THR A 67 -4.03 -10.88 -14.67
C THR A 67 -4.05 -12.15 -13.81
N PHE A 68 -3.00 -12.98 -13.93
CA PHE A 68 -2.82 -14.15 -13.08
C PHE A 68 -2.72 -13.75 -11.60
N TYR A 69 -1.87 -12.78 -11.28
CA TYR A 69 -1.72 -12.25 -9.92
C TYR A 69 -3.05 -11.73 -9.34
N LEU A 70 -3.80 -10.93 -10.10
CA LEU A 70 -5.07 -10.34 -9.67
C LEU A 70 -6.17 -11.38 -9.44
N ASN A 71 -6.13 -12.50 -10.18
CA ASN A 71 -7.07 -13.60 -10.05
C ASN A 71 -6.66 -14.66 -9.03
N HIS A 72 -5.45 -14.57 -8.49
CA HIS A 72 -4.99 -15.49 -7.45
C HIS A 72 -5.89 -15.41 -6.22
N ILE A 73 -6.30 -16.58 -5.72
CA ILE A 73 -7.13 -16.71 -4.53
C ILE A 73 -6.24 -16.57 -3.30
N ILE A 74 -6.53 -15.56 -2.49
CA ILE A 74 -5.91 -15.33 -1.19
C ILE A 74 -6.75 -16.00 -0.09
N GLY A 75 -6.29 -15.89 1.17
CA GLY A 75 -7.00 -16.48 2.30
C GLY A 75 -8.47 -16.06 2.36
N GLY A 76 -9.35 -16.94 2.83
CA GLY A 76 -10.79 -16.68 2.85
C GLY A 76 -11.50 -16.86 1.49
N GLY A 77 -10.80 -17.37 0.46
CA GLY A 77 -11.41 -17.77 -0.82
C GLY A 77 -11.67 -16.62 -1.81
N ARG A 78 -11.20 -15.41 -1.50
CA ARG A 78 -11.34 -14.23 -2.36
C ARG A 78 -10.12 -14.05 -3.25
N LYS A 79 -10.29 -13.35 -4.37
CA LYS A 79 -9.21 -12.99 -5.30
C LYS A 79 -8.53 -11.69 -4.84
N ASN A 80 -7.25 -11.53 -5.16
CA ASN A 80 -6.49 -10.29 -4.93
C ASN A 80 -7.23 -9.03 -5.39
N ILE A 81 -7.83 -9.07 -6.59
CA ILE A 81 -8.58 -7.94 -7.16
C ILE A 81 -9.74 -7.47 -6.26
N GLN A 82 -10.40 -8.37 -5.54
CA GLN A 82 -11.53 -8.02 -4.68
C GLN A 82 -11.06 -7.24 -3.45
N LEU A 83 -9.96 -7.67 -2.84
CA LEU A 83 -9.38 -6.98 -1.69
C LEU A 83 -8.74 -5.64 -2.09
N LEU A 84 -8.13 -5.58 -3.28
CA LEU A 84 -7.63 -4.33 -3.86
C LEU A 84 -8.75 -3.29 -4.05
N LYS A 85 -9.90 -3.69 -4.63
CA LYS A 85 -11.06 -2.79 -4.79
C LYS A 85 -11.60 -2.31 -3.44
N LEU A 86 -11.67 -3.19 -2.44
CA LEU A 86 -12.08 -2.81 -1.09
C LEU A 86 -11.10 -1.81 -0.47
N ALA A 87 -9.80 -2.05 -0.60
CA ALA A 87 -8.76 -1.12 -0.14
C ALA A 87 -8.88 0.25 -0.83
N THR A 88 -9.17 0.29 -2.12
CA THR A 88 -9.37 1.55 -2.86
C THR A 88 -10.56 2.34 -2.37
N LEU A 89 -11.69 1.69 -2.10
CA LEU A 89 -12.85 2.37 -1.53
C LEU A 89 -12.57 2.93 -0.12
N LEU A 90 -11.70 2.27 0.64
CA LEU A 90 -11.44 2.59 2.05
C LEU A 90 -10.10 3.31 2.30
N HIS A 91 -9.33 3.67 1.26
CA HIS A 91 -7.93 4.12 1.45
C HIS A 91 -7.80 5.37 2.32
N ASP A 92 -8.81 6.23 2.29
CA ASP A 92 -8.82 7.54 2.94
C ASP A 92 -9.67 7.61 4.20
N VAL A 93 -10.21 6.49 4.72
CA VAL A 93 -11.14 6.50 5.87
C VAL A 93 -10.56 7.07 7.16
N GLY A 94 -9.24 7.24 7.24
CA GLY A 94 -8.57 7.92 8.35
C GLY A 94 -8.59 9.45 8.27
N LYS A 95 -8.91 10.05 7.11
CA LYS A 95 -8.90 11.52 6.94
C LYS A 95 -9.83 12.25 7.93
N PRO A 96 -11.08 11.81 8.17
CA PRO A 96 -11.99 12.53 9.06
C PRO A 96 -11.44 12.70 10.49
N ILE A 97 -10.79 11.68 11.05
CA ILE A 97 -10.27 11.71 12.43
C ILE A 97 -8.90 12.34 12.56
N THR A 98 -8.19 12.51 11.44
CA THR A 98 -6.85 13.15 11.40
C THR A 98 -6.88 14.56 10.84
N MET A 99 -8.07 15.06 10.50
CA MET A 99 -8.27 16.41 9.99
C MET A 99 -7.87 17.44 11.05
N LYS A 100 -6.90 18.29 10.71
CA LYS A 100 -6.49 19.43 11.52
C LYS A 100 -6.52 20.71 10.70
N PHE A 101 -7.03 21.78 11.31
CA PHE A 101 -7.01 23.13 10.77
C PHE A 101 -5.86 23.91 11.40
N ASP A 102 -4.95 24.41 10.58
CA ASP A 102 -3.88 25.30 11.00
C ASP A 102 -3.75 26.44 9.99
N SER A 103 -3.86 27.68 10.45
CA SER A 103 -3.51 28.89 9.69
C SER A 103 -4.06 28.90 8.24
N ASN A 104 -5.36 28.61 8.08
CA ASN A 104 -6.09 28.50 6.80
C ASN A 104 -5.71 27.30 5.90
N LYS A 105 -5.04 26.28 6.44
CA LYS A 105 -4.72 25.03 5.75
C LYS A 105 -5.28 23.84 6.52
N ILE A 106 -5.96 22.95 5.79
CA ILE A 106 -6.34 21.64 6.32
C ILE A 106 -5.20 20.66 6.05
N SER A 107 -4.88 19.85 7.06
CA SER A 107 -3.97 18.71 6.91
C SER A 107 -4.62 17.42 7.41
N TYR A 108 -4.18 16.30 6.85
CA TYR A 108 -4.62 14.94 7.21
C TYR A 108 -3.40 14.09 7.55
N LEU A 109 -2.53 14.62 8.41
CA LEU A 109 -1.30 13.93 8.77
C LEU A 109 -1.62 12.60 9.46
N ASN A 110 -0.92 11.53 9.07
CA ASN A 110 -1.08 10.19 9.65
C ASN A 110 -2.42 9.49 9.33
N HIS A 111 -3.21 9.99 8.36
CA HIS A 111 -4.49 9.38 7.98
C HIS A 111 -4.35 7.96 7.44
N ASP A 112 -3.21 7.62 6.86
CA ASP A 112 -2.86 6.28 6.39
C ASP A 112 -2.71 5.29 7.56
N HIS A 113 -2.07 5.72 8.65
CA HIS A 113 -1.94 4.94 9.87
C HIS A 113 -3.28 4.72 10.57
N GLU A 114 -4.02 5.81 10.79
CA GLU A 114 -5.33 5.76 11.43
C GLU A 114 -6.36 5.02 10.57
N GLY A 115 -6.29 5.21 9.25
CA GLY A 115 -7.06 4.46 8.27
C GLY A 115 -6.80 2.96 8.38
N ALA A 116 -5.54 2.54 8.57
CA ALA A 116 -5.20 1.13 8.77
C ALA A 116 -5.84 0.53 10.03
N ILE A 117 -5.99 1.30 11.11
CA ILE A 117 -6.67 0.88 12.34
C ILE A 117 -8.18 0.75 12.08
N ILE A 118 -8.78 1.72 11.39
CA ILE A 118 -10.20 1.70 11.04
C ILE A 118 -10.52 0.49 10.15
N VAL A 119 -9.76 0.26 9.07
CA VAL A 119 -10.04 -0.86 8.16
C VAL A 119 -9.82 -2.22 8.80
N GLU A 120 -8.97 -2.34 9.83
CA GLU A 120 -8.89 -3.56 10.62
C GLU A 120 -10.23 -3.87 11.32
N LYS A 121 -10.86 -2.86 11.92
CA LYS A 121 -12.16 -3.01 12.59
C LYS A 121 -13.25 -3.38 11.58
N ILE A 122 -13.25 -2.72 10.41
CA ILE A 122 -14.16 -3.04 9.29
C ILE A 122 -13.96 -4.49 8.85
N ALA A 123 -12.72 -4.90 8.58
CA ALA A 123 -12.41 -6.25 8.10
C ALA A 123 -12.79 -7.34 9.11
N ARG A 124 -12.64 -7.09 10.42
CA ARG A 124 -13.10 -7.99 11.47
C ARG A 124 -14.63 -8.10 11.50
N ARG A 125 -15.34 -6.97 11.38
CA ARG A 125 -16.81 -6.94 11.28
C ARG A 125 -17.33 -7.71 10.06
N MET A 126 -16.61 -7.64 8.94
CA MET A 126 -16.87 -8.42 7.72
C MET A 126 -16.41 -9.89 7.80
N ARG A 127 -15.84 -10.33 8.93
CA ARG A 127 -15.30 -11.69 9.12
C ARG A 127 -14.27 -12.10 8.05
N LEU A 128 -13.42 -11.16 7.63
CA LEU A 128 -12.29 -11.49 6.74
C LEU A 128 -11.26 -12.35 7.49
N SER A 129 -10.54 -13.19 6.75
CA SER A 129 -9.48 -14.04 7.30
C SER A 129 -8.31 -13.21 7.83
N LYS A 130 -7.49 -13.79 8.72
CA LYS A 130 -6.32 -13.12 9.29
C LYS A 130 -5.37 -12.57 8.22
N SER A 131 -5.17 -13.31 7.12
CA SER A 131 -4.32 -12.88 6.01
C SER A 131 -4.90 -11.69 5.25
N GLU A 132 -6.22 -11.65 5.05
CA GLU A 132 -6.88 -10.55 4.35
C GLU A 132 -6.92 -9.28 5.19
N ILE A 133 -7.17 -9.41 6.50
CA ILE A 133 -7.07 -8.28 7.43
C ILE A 133 -5.67 -7.70 7.37
N LYS A 134 -4.63 -8.55 7.43
CA LYS A 134 -3.23 -8.11 7.35
C LYS A 134 -2.93 -7.39 6.04
N GLU A 135 -3.38 -7.94 4.92
CA GLU A 135 -3.21 -7.32 3.61
C GLU A 135 -3.95 -5.99 3.51
N LEU A 136 -5.25 -5.93 3.82
CA LEU A 136 -6.06 -4.71 3.73
C LEU A 136 -5.45 -3.56 4.54
N LYS A 137 -5.04 -3.84 5.79
CA LYS A 137 -4.31 -2.88 6.63
C LYS A 137 -3.04 -2.38 5.95
N HIS A 138 -2.29 -3.29 5.32
CA HIS A 138 -1.03 -2.96 4.67
C HIS A 138 -1.24 -2.13 3.39
N LEU A 139 -2.29 -2.41 2.62
CA LEU A 139 -2.68 -1.62 1.45
C LEU A 139 -3.01 -0.18 1.84
N VAL A 140 -3.91 0.00 2.82
CA VAL A 140 -4.33 1.32 3.30
C VAL A 140 -3.17 2.07 3.94
N LYS A 141 -2.39 1.43 4.80
CA LYS A 141 -1.24 2.08 5.46
C LYS A 141 -0.19 2.60 4.49
N ASN A 142 0.00 1.95 3.33
CA ASN A 142 1.10 2.27 2.43
C ASN A 142 0.64 2.90 1.10
N HIS A 143 -0.64 3.24 0.95
CA HIS A 143 -1.21 3.69 -0.32
C HIS A 143 -0.52 4.94 -0.90
N MET A 144 0.03 5.82 -0.05
CA MET A 144 0.78 6.99 -0.50
C MET A 144 2.25 6.71 -0.82
N GLN A 145 2.82 5.57 -0.43
CA GLN A 145 4.27 5.32 -0.53
C GLN A 145 4.81 5.42 -1.97
N PRO A 146 4.11 4.91 -3.02
CA PRO A 146 4.58 5.05 -4.41
C PRO A 146 4.70 6.49 -4.91
N ILE A 147 4.01 7.44 -4.28
CA ILE A 147 4.03 8.86 -4.64
C ILE A 147 5.43 9.45 -4.47
N PHE A 148 6.13 9.01 -3.43
CA PHE A 148 7.44 9.52 -3.02
C PHE A 148 8.61 8.88 -3.79
N ILE A 149 8.35 7.95 -4.71
CA ILE A 149 9.37 7.40 -5.59
C ILE A 149 9.64 8.42 -6.71
N PRO A 150 10.90 8.84 -6.90
CA PRO A 150 11.26 9.78 -7.96
C PRO A 150 11.04 9.14 -9.34
N ILE A 151 10.85 9.97 -10.36
CA ILE A 151 10.74 9.50 -11.75
C ILE A 151 12.13 9.15 -12.30
N GLU A 152 13.12 9.97 -11.98
CA GLU A 152 14.51 9.79 -12.36
C GLU A 152 15.22 8.83 -11.39
N ASN A 153 16.05 7.94 -11.93
CA ASN A 153 16.85 6.95 -11.19
C ASN A 153 16.08 6.23 -10.05
N PRO A 154 14.90 5.63 -10.34
CA PRO A 154 14.01 5.12 -9.30
C PRO A 154 14.48 3.79 -8.68
N GLU A 155 15.46 3.10 -9.25
CA GLU A 155 15.81 1.69 -8.98
C GLU A 155 15.97 1.41 -7.47
N ALA A 156 16.84 2.16 -6.79
CA ALA A 156 17.07 1.99 -5.36
C ALA A 156 15.82 2.28 -4.52
N HIS A 157 15.01 3.27 -4.92
CA HIS A 157 13.75 3.61 -4.25
C HIS A 157 12.69 2.52 -4.46
N ILE A 158 12.64 1.90 -5.64
CA ILE A 158 11.76 0.77 -5.94
C ILE A 158 12.14 -0.42 -5.06
N LEU A 159 13.43 -0.76 -4.95
CA LEU A 159 13.88 -1.86 -4.09
C LEU A 159 13.61 -1.58 -2.61
N LYS A 160 13.82 -0.34 -2.16
CA LYS A 160 13.46 0.08 -0.80
C LYS A 160 11.96 -0.05 -0.56
N PHE A 161 11.12 0.37 -1.51
CA PHE A 161 9.68 0.24 -1.42
C PHE A 161 9.22 -1.22 -1.42
N LEU A 162 9.75 -2.05 -2.33
CA LEU A 162 9.51 -3.49 -2.40
C LEU A 162 9.89 -4.16 -1.08
N SER A 163 11.04 -3.82 -0.50
CA SER A 163 11.52 -4.39 0.77
C SER A 163 10.57 -4.17 1.94
N LYS A 164 9.81 -3.07 1.92
CA LYS A 164 8.84 -2.72 2.95
C LYS A 164 7.45 -3.32 2.71
N THR A 165 7.10 -3.54 1.45
CA THR A 165 5.72 -3.78 1.03
C THR A 165 5.45 -5.15 0.43
N TYR A 166 6.49 -5.92 0.11
CA TYR A 166 6.33 -7.29 -0.39
C TYR A 166 5.60 -8.17 0.64
N PRO A 167 4.61 -8.99 0.24
CA PRO A 167 4.20 -9.32 -1.14
C PRO A 167 3.10 -8.43 -1.74
N TYR A 168 2.71 -7.36 -1.07
CA TYR A 168 1.55 -6.52 -1.43
C TYR A 168 1.89 -5.32 -2.33
N THR A 169 3.15 -5.22 -2.78
CA THR A 169 3.67 -4.10 -3.57
C THR A 169 2.83 -3.82 -4.80
N VAL A 170 2.40 -4.84 -5.55
CA VAL A 170 1.56 -4.68 -6.75
C VAL A 170 0.23 -4.00 -6.42
N ASN A 171 -0.49 -4.51 -5.41
CA ASN A 171 -1.77 -3.95 -4.98
C ASN A 171 -1.62 -2.51 -4.47
N ILE A 172 -0.58 -2.21 -3.69
CA ILE A 172 -0.31 -0.83 -3.22
C ILE A 172 -0.05 0.11 -4.40
N THR A 173 0.75 -0.32 -5.37
CA THR A 173 1.07 0.52 -6.54
C THR A 173 -0.15 0.77 -7.41
N LEU A 174 -0.99 -0.23 -7.66
CA LEU A 174 -2.24 -0.06 -8.40
C LEU A 174 -3.22 0.88 -7.69
N LEU A 175 -3.38 0.70 -6.37
CA LEU A 175 -4.19 1.57 -5.52
C LEU A 175 -3.71 3.03 -5.61
N SER A 176 -2.42 3.25 -5.42
CA SER A 176 -1.80 4.58 -5.45
C SER A 176 -1.94 5.26 -6.82
N LEU A 177 -1.87 4.48 -7.91
CA LEU A 177 -2.08 5.01 -9.26
C LEU A 177 -3.51 5.49 -9.44
N ALA A 178 -4.47 4.69 -8.97
CA ALA A 178 -5.89 4.98 -9.09
C ALA A 178 -6.27 6.25 -8.30
N ASP A 179 -5.80 6.35 -7.06
CA ASP A 179 -5.95 7.52 -6.17
C ASP A 179 -5.35 8.80 -6.77
N ARG A 180 -4.16 8.70 -7.37
CA ARG A 180 -3.55 9.83 -8.06
C ARG A 180 -4.37 10.29 -9.27
N LEU A 181 -4.95 9.36 -10.03
CA LEU A 181 -5.73 9.69 -11.23
C LEU A 181 -7.13 10.21 -10.93
N SER A 182 -7.70 9.89 -9.76
CA SER A 182 -8.94 10.51 -9.30
C SER A 182 -8.73 11.94 -8.81
N SER A 183 -7.52 12.26 -8.33
CA SER A 183 -7.10 13.61 -7.96
C SER A 183 -6.79 14.48 -9.20
N ARG A 184 -7.81 14.85 -10.00
CA ARG A 184 -7.65 15.76 -11.15
C ARG A 184 -7.57 17.23 -10.70
N GLY A 185 -6.36 17.69 -10.41
CA GLY A 185 -6.09 19.13 -10.36
C GLY A 185 -5.97 19.72 -11.78
N GLN A 186 -6.33 20.99 -11.97
CA GLN A 186 -6.23 21.72 -13.26
C GLN A 186 -4.81 21.77 -13.87
N LYS A 187 -3.77 21.32 -13.12
CA LYS A 187 -2.35 21.39 -13.50
C LYS A 187 -1.75 20.06 -13.98
N ILE A 188 -2.54 18.98 -14.05
CA ILE A 188 -1.99 17.67 -14.45
C ILE A 188 -1.89 17.58 -15.98
N THR A 189 -0.67 17.53 -16.51
CA THR A 189 -0.41 17.35 -17.94
C THR A 189 -0.46 15.87 -18.34
N LEU A 190 -0.72 15.59 -19.62
CA LEU A 190 -0.63 14.24 -20.18
C LEU A 190 0.78 13.65 -20.02
N SER A 191 1.83 14.46 -20.19
CA SER A 191 3.22 14.03 -20.01
C SER A 191 3.49 13.51 -18.60
N TYR A 192 3.06 14.26 -17.57
CA TYR A 192 3.19 13.86 -16.18
C TYR A 192 2.46 12.55 -15.88
N ILE A 193 1.24 12.39 -16.41
CA ILE A 193 0.47 11.14 -16.27
C ILE A 193 1.26 9.98 -16.89
N LEU A 194 1.77 10.14 -18.11
CA LEU A 194 2.51 9.09 -18.82
C LEU A 194 3.79 8.68 -18.08
N GLU A 195 4.56 9.63 -17.58
CA GLU A 195 5.76 9.35 -16.76
C GLU A 195 5.40 8.56 -15.49
N ARG A 196 4.32 8.95 -14.81
CA ARG A 196 3.83 8.23 -13.64
C ARG A 196 3.39 6.81 -13.98
N TYR A 197 2.65 6.62 -15.08
CA TYR A 197 2.29 5.27 -15.52
C TYR A 197 3.54 4.40 -15.80
N ARG A 198 4.58 4.96 -16.44
CA ARG A 198 5.84 4.23 -16.70
C ARG A 198 6.55 3.83 -15.40
N LEU A 199 6.66 4.74 -14.44
CA LEU A 199 7.24 4.45 -13.13
C LEU A 199 6.44 3.37 -12.39
N TYR A 200 5.12 3.47 -12.36
CA TYR A 200 4.25 2.54 -11.65
C TYR A 200 4.27 1.16 -12.29
N LYS A 201 4.30 1.10 -13.63
CA LYS A 201 4.55 -0.14 -14.37
C LYS A 201 5.89 -0.75 -13.98
N LYS A 202 6.96 0.04 -13.89
CA LYS A 202 8.29 -0.45 -13.48
C LYS A 202 8.24 -1.07 -12.10
N ILE A 203 7.61 -0.41 -11.13
CA ILE A 203 7.41 -0.95 -9.76
C ILE A 203 6.64 -2.27 -9.79
N ILE A 204 5.50 -2.32 -10.49
CA ILE A 204 4.66 -3.52 -10.60
C ILE A 204 5.45 -4.65 -11.25
N LYS A 205 6.17 -4.38 -12.34
CA LYS A 205 7.01 -5.37 -13.02
C LYS A 205 8.10 -5.89 -12.09
N THR A 206 8.82 -5.02 -11.38
CA THR A 206 9.81 -5.47 -10.39
C THR A 206 9.18 -6.38 -9.35
N ALA A 207 8.00 -6.05 -8.82
CA ALA A 207 7.33 -6.87 -7.81
C ALA A 207 6.79 -8.21 -8.35
N LEU A 208 6.23 -8.23 -9.57
CA LEU A 208 5.72 -9.46 -10.20
C LEU A 208 6.82 -10.46 -10.52
N TYR A 209 8.02 -9.98 -10.88
CA TYR A 209 9.16 -10.83 -11.22
C TYR A 209 10.15 -11.01 -10.07
N TYR A 210 9.88 -10.42 -8.90
CA TYR A 210 10.69 -10.65 -7.72
C TYR A 210 10.40 -12.03 -7.13
N GLU A 211 11.43 -12.87 -7.10
CA GLU A 211 11.39 -14.16 -6.45
C GLU A 211 12.09 -14.06 -5.08
N PRO A 212 11.37 -14.23 -3.96
CA PRO A 212 11.99 -14.19 -2.66
C PRO A 212 12.92 -15.40 -2.49
N PRO A 213 14.08 -15.22 -1.84
CA PRO A 213 14.96 -16.33 -1.51
C PRO A 213 14.23 -17.34 -0.63
N LYS A 214 14.44 -18.64 -0.90
CA LYS A 214 13.77 -19.73 -0.17
C LYS A 214 14.11 -19.77 1.32
N ARG A 215 15.30 -19.28 1.69
CA ARG A 215 15.79 -19.21 3.07
C ARG A 215 16.50 -17.88 3.30
N LEU A 216 16.42 -17.39 4.54
CA LEU A 216 17.27 -16.30 4.99
C LEU A 216 18.67 -16.85 5.30
N PRO A 217 19.74 -16.05 5.14
CA PRO A 217 21.10 -16.45 5.48
C PRO A 217 21.27 -16.75 6.97
N LEU A 218 20.44 -16.16 7.83
CA LEU A 218 20.39 -16.42 9.26
C LEU A 218 18.96 -16.75 9.70
N ASN A 219 18.83 -17.76 10.54
CA ASN A 219 17.60 -18.12 11.23
C ASN A 219 17.49 -17.41 12.61
N GLY A 220 16.34 -17.56 13.27
CA GLY A 220 16.08 -16.88 14.54
C GLY A 220 17.08 -17.23 15.65
N LYS A 221 17.55 -18.48 15.71
CA LYS A 221 18.52 -18.93 16.72
C LYS A 221 19.90 -18.31 16.49
N GLU A 222 20.34 -18.25 15.24
CA GLU A 222 21.61 -17.62 14.87
C GLU A 222 21.59 -16.12 15.17
N ILE A 223 20.47 -15.45 14.88
CA ILE A 223 20.28 -14.03 15.21
C ILE A 223 20.30 -13.78 16.73
N MET A 224 19.64 -14.64 17.51
CA MET A 224 19.65 -14.53 18.98
C MET A 224 21.08 -14.64 19.52
N ASN A 225 21.84 -15.62 19.05
CA ASN A 225 23.24 -15.80 19.45
C ASN A 225 24.12 -14.63 19.01
N LEU A 226 23.96 -14.14 17.78
CA LEU A 226 24.75 -13.04 17.22
C LEU A 226 24.54 -11.71 17.97
N LEU A 227 23.28 -11.40 18.31
CA LEU A 227 22.91 -10.11 18.88
C LEU A 227 22.74 -10.13 20.41
N ASN A 228 22.88 -11.31 21.01
CA ASN A 228 22.59 -11.60 22.41
C ASN A 228 21.16 -11.17 22.78
N LEU A 229 20.18 -11.72 22.07
CA LEU A 229 18.75 -11.43 22.24
C LEU A 229 18.01 -12.64 22.80
N GLU A 230 17.05 -12.37 23.69
CA GLU A 230 16.07 -13.36 24.13
C GLU A 230 14.99 -13.61 23.05
N PRO A 231 14.29 -14.75 23.10
CA PRO A 231 13.15 -15.02 22.22
C PRO A 231 12.08 -13.93 22.35
N GLY A 232 11.81 -13.20 21.28
CA GLY A 232 10.83 -12.12 21.34
C GLY A 232 10.69 -11.27 20.07
N PRO A 233 9.95 -10.15 20.15
CA PRO A 233 9.69 -9.25 19.02
C PRO A 233 10.95 -8.71 18.36
N ALA A 234 12.02 -8.52 19.14
CA ALA A 234 13.34 -8.07 18.67
C ALA A 234 13.90 -8.99 17.57
N VAL A 235 13.80 -10.32 17.75
CA VAL A 235 14.22 -11.32 16.76
C VAL A 235 13.40 -11.20 15.47
N GLY A 236 12.09 -11.01 15.60
CA GLY A 236 11.20 -10.78 14.45
C GLY A 236 11.54 -9.50 13.68
N ILE A 237 11.94 -8.44 14.38
CA ILE A 237 12.42 -7.19 13.76
C ILE A 237 13.71 -7.45 12.98
N ALA A 238 14.69 -8.13 13.59
CA ALA A 238 15.95 -8.48 12.93
C ALA A 238 15.73 -9.33 11.66
N LEU A 239 14.89 -10.38 11.74
CA LEU A 239 14.51 -11.20 10.58
C LEU A 239 13.88 -10.36 9.46
N LYS A 240 13.02 -9.40 9.81
CA LYS A 240 12.40 -8.50 8.84
C LYS A 240 13.41 -7.53 8.22
N MET A 241 14.34 -7.00 9.00
CA MET A 241 15.42 -6.15 8.51
C MET A 241 16.31 -6.91 7.52
N LEU A 242 16.70 -8.14 7.88
CA LEU A 242 17.51 -9.02 7.05
C LEU A 242 16.81 -9.31 5.72
N LYS A 243 15.54 -9.72 5.76
CA LYS A 243 14.74 -9.93 4.54
C LYS A 243 14.68 -8.67 3.66
N GLY A 244 14.55 -7.50 4.28
CA GLY A 244 14.53 -6.25 3.57
C GLY A 244 15.88 -5.91 2.91
N ALA A 245 16.99 -6.19 3.60
CA ALA A 245 18.34 -5.99 3.10
C ALA A 245 18.65 -6.90 1.90
N MET A 246 18.20 -8.16 1.96
CA MET A 246 18.30 -9.08 0.82
C MET A 246 17.55 -8.56 -0.41
N ILE A 247 16.33 -8.02 -0.24
CA ILE A 247 15.57 -7.41 -1.35
C ILE A 247 16.34 -6.25 -1.98
N ARG A 248 17.11 -5.49 -1.18
CA ARG A 248 17.92 -4.37 -1.66
C ARG A 248 19.28 -4.80 -2.23
N GLY A 249 19.63 -6.09 -2.17
CA GLY A 249 20.93 -6.60 -2.58
C GLY A 249 22.07 -6.24 -1.62
N GLU A 250 21.76 -5.72 -0.43
CA GLU A 250 22.72 -5.36 0.62
C GLU A 250 23.25 -6.60 1.38
N VAL A 251 22.51 -7.71 1.32
CA VAL A 251 22.89 -8.98 1.95
C VAL A 251 22.70 -10.11 0.96
N LYS A 252 23.78 -10.85 0.67
CA LYS A 252 23.78 -11.97 -0.27
C LYS A 252 24.05 -13.31 0.42
N ASP A 253 24.85 -13.29 1.46
CA ASP A 253 25.29 -14.48 2.19
C ASP A 253 25.24 -14.29 3.72
N GLU A 254 25.77 -15.27 4.44
CA GLU A 254 25.78 -15.29 5.90
C GLU A 254 26.72 -14.22 6.50
N GLU A 255 27.84 -13.92 5.85
CA GLU A 255 28.82 -12.94 6.33
C GLU A 255 28.25 -11.53 6.24
N ASP A 256 27.66 -11.19 5.08
CA ASP A 256 26.92 -9.94 4.88
C ASP A 256 25.81 -9.80 5.93
N ALA A 257 25.06 -10.87 6.19
CA ALA A 257 23.95 -10.87 7.15
C ALA A 257 24.42 -10.55 8.57
N LYS A 258 25.54 -11.14 9.00
CA LYS A 258 26.13 -10.87 10.32
C LYS A 258 26.59 -9.42 10.43
N ALA A 259 27.34 -8.93 9.45
CA ALA A 259 27.84 -7.56 9.42
C ALA A 259 26.68 -6.54 9.43
N PHE A 260 25.68 -6.76 8.58
CA PHE A 260 24.50 -5.91 8.47
C PHE A 260 23.73 -5.82 9.80
N LEU A 261 23.49 -6.95 10.47
CA LEU A 261 22.76 -6.96 11.74
C LEU A 261 23.57 -6.30 12.86
N LEU A 262 24.87 -6.57 12.97
CA LEU A 262 25.71 -5.92 13.99
C LEU A 262 25.77 -4.40 13.82
N GLU A 263 25.82 -3.90 12.59
CA GLU A 263 25.82 -2.46 12.32
C GLU A 263 24.43 -1.84 12.52
N LYS A 264 23.40 -2.38 11.85
CA LYS A 264 22.09 -1.70 11.78
C LYS A 264 21.19 -1.98 12.97
N PHE A 265 21.27 -3.17 13.58
CA PHE A 265 20.39 -3.52 14.70
C PHE A 265 20.83 -2.83 15.99
N ASN A 266 22.13 -2.78 16.28
CA ASN A 266 22.65 -2.10 17.48
C ASN A 266 22.34 -0.58 17.49
N ASN A 267 22.16 0.01 16.32
CA ASN A 267 21.75 1.40 16.16
C ASN A 267 20.26 1.65 16.47
N LEU A 268 19.44 0.60 16.50
CA LEU A 268 18.06 0.69 16.95
C LEU A 268 18.09 0.58 18.49
N LYS A 269 17.67 1.63 19.20
CA LYS A 269 17.52 1.65 20.67
C LYS A 269 16.39 0.72 21.15
N ILE A 270 16.40 -0.54 20.74
CA ILE A 270 15.43 -1.58 21.11
C ILE A 270 15.94 -2.20 22.41
N LYS A 271 15.07 -2.34 23.41
CA LYS A 271 15.41 -3.08 24.64
C LYS A 271 15.75 -4.52 24.24
N LYS A 272 16.98 -4.94 24.53
CA LYS A 272 17.45 -6.32 24.36
C LYS A 272 16.68 -7.25 25.29
#